data_AF-A0A523DL38-F1
#
_entry.id   AF-A0A523DL38-F1
#
_cell.length_a   1.000
_cell.length_b   1.000
_cell.length_c   1.000
_cell.angle_alpha   90.00
_cell.angle_beta   90.00
_cell.angle_gamma   90.00
#
_symmetry.space_group_name_H-M   'P 1'
#
loop_
_entity.id
_entity.type
_entity.pdbx_description
1 polymer ?
#
loop_
_entity_poly.entity_id
_entity_poly.type
_entity_poly.pdbx_seq_one_letter_code
_entity_poly.pdbx_strand_id
1 'polypeptide(L)'
;MSVRRLCAICLVAALAAPAATLIASAGAGPQQRQLVPRPFPRPGNPGQDAIETPDEHPATPAPIWTAGPQETPTEAMLGLPIYPNASFITSYDAGRGQRFYLFGTNSSFDEMVSYYAVVLDTRGHRVFDAPATHMFEVGRFREREMAFPPGVTVKDYTWNGSDGYLNPAGGAPARFKTVIQLVPAPAGQTRR
;
A
#
# COMPACT_ATOMS: atom_id res chain seq x y z
N MET A 1 -19.02 -49.43 -5.84
CA MET A 1 -18.44 -50.69 -5.32
C MET A 1 -16.95 -50.49 -5.13
N SER A 2 -16.49 -50.74 -3.90
CA SER A 2 -15.14 -51.18 -3.46
C SER A 2 -13.91 -50.35 -3.86
N VAL A 3 -13.32 -49.51 -3.01
CA VAL A 3 -12.67 -49.72 -1.68
C VAL A 3 -11.21 -50.20 -1.85
N ARG A 4 -10.29 -49.55 -1.11
CA ARG A 4 -9.20 -50.09 -0.25
C ARG A 4 -7.90 -49.29 -0.42
N ARG A 5 -7.55 -48.45 0.57
CA ARG A 5 -6.79 -48.75 1.83
C ARG A 5 -5.27 -48.56 1.59
N LEU A 6 -4.65 -47.55 2.20
CA LEU A 6 -4.00 -47.57 3.54
C LEU A 6 -2.63 -48.28 3.55
N CYS A 7 -1.58 -47.47 3.74
CA CYS A 7 -0.33 -47.76 4.46
C CYS A 7 0.15 -46.37 4.94
N ALA A 8 -0.04 -45.89 6.16
CA ALA A 8 0.15 -46.44 7.50
C ALA A 8 1.61 -46.78 7.85
N ILE A 9 2.20 -45.86 8.63
CA ILE A 9 3.08 -46.11 9.79
C ILE A 9 4.59 -46.18 9.51
N CYS A 10 5.33 -45.21 10.05
CA CYS A 10 6.30 -45.46 11.13
C CYS A 10 6.40 -44.24 12.05
N LEU A 11 6.11 -44.48 13.32
CA LEU A 11 6.11 -43.57 14.46
C LEU A 11 7.24 -44.04 15.41
N VAL A 12 7.57 -43.20 16.40
CA VAL A 12 8.45 -43.47 17.58
C VAL A 12 9.93 -43.16 17.29
N ALA A 13 10.73 -42.45 18.09
CA ALA A 13 10.78 -42.13 19.53
C ALA A 13 11.64 -40.84 19.70
N ALA A 14 11.39 -39.89 20.60
CA ALA A 14 11.41 -39.90 22.08
C ALA A 14 12.69 -39.27 22.68
N LEU A 15 12.46 -38.24 23.50
CA LEU A 15 13.19 -37.75 24.68
C LEU A 15 14.72 -37.57 24.64
N ALA A 16 15.18 -36.35 24.97
CA ALA A 16 15.86 -36.08 26.26
C ALA A 16 16.29 -34.60 26.37
N ALA A 17 15.77 -33.90 27.38
CA ALA A 17 16.45 -32.76 27.99
C ALA A 17 17.55 -33.29 28.93
N PRO A 18 18.65 -32.55 29.13
CA PRO A 18 18.87 -32.07 30.50
C PRO A 18 19.62 -30.72 30.63
N ALA A 19 19.32 -30.11 31.80
CA ALA A 19 20.23 -29.43 32.72
C ALA A 19 20.91 -28.11 32.32
N ALA A 20 20.57 -27.12 33.16
CA ALA A 20 21.29 -25.88 33.37
C ALA A 20 22.74 -26.10 33.79
N THR A 21 23.64 -25.30 33.21
CA THR A 21 24.95 -25.00 33.79
C THR A 21 25.12 -23.49 33.80
N LEU A 22 25.00 -22.90 34.99
CA LEU A 22 25.46 -21.55 35.31
C LEU A 22 26.99 -21.55 35.24
N ILE A 23 27.56 -20.70 34.38
CA ILE A 23 28.94 -20.25 34.52
C ILE A 23 28.91 -18.74 34.63
N ALA A 24 29.17 -18.27 35.84
CA ALA A 24 29.49 -16.89 36.13
C ALA A 24 30.89 -16.57 35.60
N SER A 25 31.01 -15.51 34.81
CA SER A 25 32.28 -14.86 34.50
C SER A 25 32.10 -13.36 34.67
N ALA A 26 32.63 -12.87 35.79
CA ALA A 26 32.76 -11.46 36.11
C ALA A 26 33.76 -10.78 35.16
N GLY A 27 33.45 -9.57 34.69
CA GLY A 27 34.45 -8.76 33.98
C GLY A 27 33.90 -7.53 33.26
N ALA A 28 34.11 -6.37 33.88
CA ALA A 28 34.24 -5.04 33.28
C ALA A 28 32.98 -4.34 32.71
N GLY A 29 32.41 -3.46 33.52
CA GLY A 29 31.60 -2.33 33.06
C GLY A 29 31.79 -1.13 34.00
N PRO A 30 32.37 0.00 33.56
CA PRO A 30 32.53 1.19 34.39
C PRO A 30 31.17 1.85 34.69
N GLN A 31 31.11 2.41 35.91
CA GLN A 31 29.94 2.93 36.59
C GLN A 31 29.10 3.93 35.79
N GLN A 32 27.78 3.72 35.80
CA GLN A 32 26.78 4.72 35.46
C GLN A 32 26.91 5.92 36.43
N ARG A 33 27.41 7.05 35.93
CA ARG A 33 27.23 8.34 36.61
C ARG A 33 25.77 8.71 36.51
N GLN A 34 25.04 8.50 37.59
CA GLN A 34 23.70 9.06 37.79
C GLN A 34 23.83 10.58 37.74
N LEU A 35 23.36 11.19 36.65
CA LEU A 35 23.31 12.64 36.50
C LEU A 35 22.25 13.17 37.46
N VAL A 36 22.71 13.78 38.55
CA VAL A 36 21.84 14.52 39.47
C VAL A 36 21.37 15.79 38.73
N PRO A 37 20.06 16.07 38.60
CA PRO A 37 19.59 17.28 37.95
C PRO A 37 20.06 18.52 38.70
N ARG A 38 20.73 19.45 38.00
CA ARG A 38 21.04 20.78 38.55
C ARG A 38 19.78 21.66 38.45
N PRO A 39 19.37 22.38 39.51
CA PRO A 39 18.33 23.38 39.38
C PRO A 39 18.81 24.56 38.55
N PHE A 40 17.96 25.04 37.64
CA PHE A 40 18.24 26.21 36.80
C PHE A 40 18.21 27.51 37.62
N PRO A 41 19.11 28.48 37.36
CA PRO A 41 19.01 29.83 37.92
C PRO A 41 17.73 30.52 37.44
N ARG A 42 16.98 31.16 38.35
CA ARG A 42 15.82 32.00 38.02
C ARG A 42 16.25 33.45 37.81
N PRO A 43 16.07 34.04 36.61
CA PRO A 43 16.05 35.49 36.44
C PRO A 43 14.80 36.07 37.12
N GLY A 44 14.99 37.17 37.84
CA GLY A 44 13.94 37.85 38.62
C GLY A 44 12.84 38.47 37.77
N ASN A 45 11.64 38.52 38.34
CA ASN A 45 10.48 39.18 37.75
C ASN A 45 10.22 40.51 38.49
N PRO A 46 10.17 41.63 37.76
CA PRO A 46 9.18 42.65 38.08
C PRO A 46 8.51 43.16 36.80
N GLY A 47 7.21 42.92 36.66
CA GLY A 47 6.39 43.56 35.63
C GLY A 47 5.17 42.75 35.26
N GLN A 48 4.01 43.28 35.59
CA GLN A 48 2.68 42.71 35.38
C GLN A 48 2.29 42.60 33.90
N ASP A 49 1.47 41.56 33.65
CA ASP A 49 0.43 41.44 32.63
C ASP A 49 0.83 41.61 31.15
N ALA A 50 1.12 40.46 30.53
CA ALA A 50 0.36 40.03 29.36
C ALA A 50 0.27 38.50 29.39
N ILE A 51 -0.95 37.98 29.47
CA ILE A 51 -1.23 36.59 29.10
C ILE A 51 -0.96 36.52 27.59
N GLU A 52 0.24 36.10 27.19
CA GLU A 52 0.44 35.57 25.83
C GLU A 52 -0.27 34.22 25.80
N THR A 53 -1.46 34.24 25.22
CA THR A 53 -2.10 33.11 24.57
C THR A 53 -1.02 32.30 23.85
N PRO A 54 -0.98 30.96 23.99
CA PRO A 54 -0.17 30.15 23.09
C PRO A 54 -0.49 30.59 21.66
N ASP A 55 0.52 31.11 20.95
CA ASP A 55 0.42 31.29 19.51
C ASP A 55 0.04 29.91 18.96
N GLU A 56 -1.23 29.81 18.60
CA GLU A 56 -1.80 28.75 17.81
C GLU A 56 -1.05 28.80 16.50
N HIS A 57 0.03 28.03 16.42
CA HIS A 57 0.67 27.72 15.15
C HIS A 57 -0.50 27.29 14.26
N PRO A 58 -0.86 28.05 13.20
CA PRO A 58 -2.02 27.72 12.42
C PRO A 58 -1.81 26.28 11.98
N ALA A 59 -2.70 25.39 12.42
CA ALA A 59 -2.74 24.03 11.93
C ALA A 59 -2.94 24.19 10.44
N THR A 60 -1.86 24.08 9.65
CA THR A 60 -1.95 24.06 8.21
C THR A 60 -3.00 23.00 7.90
N PRO A 61 -4.16 23.39 7.34
CA PRO A 61 -5.20 22.42 7.05
C PRO A 61 -4.56 21.30 6.24
N ALA A 62 -4.68 20.05 6.69
CA ALA A 62 -4.35 18.93 5.84
C ALA A 62 -5.05 19.19 4.50
N PRO A 63 -4.37 19.06 3.35
CA PRO A 63 -4.96 19.40 2.06
C PRO A 63 -6.27 18.65 1.94
N ILE A 64 -7.38 19.39 1.97
CA ILE A 64 -8.69 18.87 1.68
C ILE A 64 -8.68 18.68 0.16
N TRP A 65 -8.41 17.46 -0.28
CA TRP A 65 -8.51 17.09 -1.68
C TRP A 65 -9.98 17.19 -2.09
N THR A 66 -10.39 18.38 -2.49
CA THR A 66 -11.70 18.58 -3.09
C THR A 66 -11.58 18.01 -4.50
N ALA A 67 -12.03 16.78 -4.71
CA ALA A 67 -12.19 16.22 -6.04
C ALA A 67 -13.21 17.09 -6.76
N GLY A 68 -12.76 17.98 -7.65
CA GLY A 68 -13.63 18.63 -8.62
C GLY A 68 -14.33 17.58 -9.49
N PRO A 69 -15.42 17.92 -10.20
CA PRO A 69 -16.10 16.99 -11.08
C PRO A 69 -15.11 16.51 -12.16
N GLN A 70 -14.59 15.30 -11.99
CA GLN A 70 -13.71 14.67 -12.95
C GLN A 70 -14.53 13.68 -13.75
N GLU A 71 -14.52 13.84 -15.07
CA GLU A 71 -15.23 12.96 -15.97
C GLU A 71 -14.70 11.52 -15.82
N THR A 72 -15.62 10.57 -15.64
CA THR A 72 -15.28 9.15 -15.55
C THR A 72 -14.74 8.69 -16.91
N PRO A 73 -13.48 8.21 -16.98
CA PRO A 73 -12.91 7.77 -18.25
C PRO A 73 -13.61 6.52 -18.80
N THR A 74 -13.71 6.43 -20.12
CA THR A 74 -14.24 5.25 -20.82
C THR A 74 -13.11 4.35 -21.33
N GLU A 75 -13.41 3.07 -21.58
CA GLU A 75 -12.44 2.13 -22.16
C GLU A 75 -11.89 2.62 -23.51
N ALA A 76 -12.74 3.26 -24.32
CA ALA A 76 -12.35 3.85 -25.60
C ALA A 76 -11.32 4.99 -25.42
N MET A 77 -11.45 5.79 -24.36
CA MET A 77 -10.48 6.84 -24.04
C MET A 77 -9.14 6.27 -23.55
N LEU A 78 -9.18 5.20 -22.76
CA LEU A 78 -7.97 4.65 -22.13
C LEU A 78 -7.24 3.63 -23.02
N GLY A 79 -7.92 3.01 -23.98
CA GLY A 79 -7.41 1.87 -24.74
C GLY A 79 -7.13 0.63 -23.86
N LEU A 80 -7.68 0.61 -22.65
CA LEU A 80 -7.50 -0.43 -21.64
C LEU A 80 -8.87 -0.89 -21.13
N PRO A 81 -9.02 -2.20 -20.83
CA PRO A 81 -10.25 -2.71 -20.24
C PRO A 81 -10.42 -2.18 -18.81
N ILE A 82 -11.63 -1.71 -18.50
CA ILE A 82 -12.04 -1.29 -17.16
C ILE A 82 -12.88 -2.44 -16.58
N TYR A 83 -12.51 -2.93 -15.39
CA TYR A 83 -13.28 -4.00 -14.75
C TYR A 83 -14.74 -3.53 -14.51
N PRO A 84 -15.77 -4.28 -14.95
CA PRO A 84 -17.16 -3.80 -14.97
C PRO A 84 -17.72 -3.34 -13.62
N ASN A 85 -17.28 -3.96 -12.52
CA ASN A 85 -17.74 -3.61 -11.16
C ASN A 85 -16.74 -2.70 -10.44
N ALA A 86 -15.88 -1.99 -11.17
CA ALA A 86 -14.96 -1.02 -10.60
C ALA A 86 -15.57 0.39 -10.65
N SER A 87 -15.43 1.12 -9.55
CA SER A 87 -15.83 2.52 -9.45
C SER A 87 -14.62 3.41 -9.69
N PHE A 88 -14.79 4.44 -10.51
CA PHE A 88 -13.74 5.44 -10.70
C PHE A 88 -13.50 6.21 -9.40
N ILE A 89 -12.24 6.35 -9.01
CA ILE A 89 -11.81 7.07 -7.81
C ILE A 89 -11.32 8.45 -8.22
N THR A 90 -10.26 8.49 -9.02
CA THR A 90 -9.60 9.73 -9.44
C THR A 90 -8.57 9.47 -10.54
N SER A 91 -7.89 10.52 -10.99
CA SER A 91 -6.81 10.47 -11.96
C SER A 91 -5.74 11.49 -11.57
N TYR A 92 -4.50 11.18 -11.89
CA TYR A 92 -3.36 12.04 -11.58
C TYR A 92 -2.51 12.27 -12.83
N ASP A 93 -1.90 13.44 -12.90
CA ASP A 93 -0.80 13.69 -13.83
C ASP A 93 0.42 12.92 -13.33
N ALA A 94 0.93 12.03 -14.17
CA ALA A 94 2.06 11.17 -13.86
C ALA A 94 3.40 11.84 -14.21
N GLY A 95 3.36 12.99 -14.89
CA GLY A 95 4.48 13.63 -15.56
C GLY A 95 4.62 13.20 -17.03
N ARG A 96 5.39 13.98 -17.78
CA ARG A 96 5.68 13.75 -19.22
C ARG A 96 4.42 13.63 -20.10
N GLY A 97 3.35 14.34 -19.76
CA GLY A 97 2.08 14.29 -20.49
C GLY A 97 1.32 12.97 -20.34
N GLN A 98 1.74 12.11 -19.41
CA GLN A 98 1.07 10.85 -19.09
C GLN A 98 0.16 11.03 -17.88
N ARG A 99 -1.01 10.38 -17.89
CA ARG A 99 -1.92 10.32 -16.76
C ARG A 99 -2.13 8.88 -16.33
N PHE A 100 -2.45 8.67 -15.06
CA PHE A 100 -2.96 7.39 -14.59
C PHE A 100 -4.30 7.57 -13.88
N TYR A 101 -5.10 6.51 -13.92
CA TYR A 101 -6.48 6.50 -13.46
C TYR A 101 -6.63 5.41 -12.40
N LEU A 102 -7.27 5.74 -11.29
CA LEU A 102 -7.53 4.82 -10.20
C LEU A 102 -8.99 4.40 -10.18
N PHE A 103 -9.19 3.09 -10.04
CA PHE A 103 -10.50 2.49 -9.88
C PHE A 103 -10.49 1.57 -8.67
N GLY A 104 -11.56 1.59 -7.90
CA GLY A 104 -11.75 0.74 -6.73
C GLY A 104 -12.76 -0.36 -7.01
N THR A 105 -12.54 -1.55 -6.47
CA THR A 105 -13.52 -2.64 -6.50
C THR A 105 -13.51 -3.46 -5.22
N ASN A 106 -14.60 -4.20 -4.98
CA ASN A 106 -14.73 -5.14 -3.87
C ASN A 106 -14.37 -6.59 -4.26
N SER A 107 -14.01 -6.84 -5.52
CA SER A 107 -13.42 -8.11 -5.93
C SER A 107 -12.07 -8.35 -5.27
N SER A 108 -11.71 -9.62 -5.10
CA SER A 108 -10.45 -10.00 -4.49
C SER A 108 -9.27 -9.67 -5.39
N PHE A 109 -8.09 -9.56 -4.78
CA PHE A 109 -6.85 -9.36 -5.49
C PHE A 109 -6.62 -10.45 -6.56
N ASP A 110 -6.81 -11.73 -6.21
CA ASP A 110 -6.55 -12.86 -7.12
C ASP A 110 -7.56 -12.95 -8.26
N GLU A 111 -8.82 -12.57 -8.00
CA GLU A 111 -9.84 -12.44 -9.04
C GLU A 111 -9.43 -11.37 -10.05
N MET A 112 -8.93 -10.22 -9.59
CA MET A 112 -8.50 -9.14 -10.47
C MET A 112 -7.27 -9.51 -11.29
N VAL A 113 -6.29 -10.22 -10.70
CA VAL A 113 -5.16 -10.75 -11.47
C VAL A 113 -5.61 -11.76 -12.51
N SER A 114 -6.51 -12.67 -12.14
CA SER A 114 -7.04 -13.67 -13.08
C SER A 114 -7.81 -13.02 -14.23
N TYR A 115 -8.66 -12.04 -13.93
CA TYR A 115 -9.42 -11.27 -14.91
C TYR A 115 -8.50 -10.56 -15.92
N TYR A 116 -7.57 -9.75 -15.43
CA TYR A 116 -6.67 -8.99 -16.30
C TYR A 116 -5.70 -9.90 -17.05
N ALA A 117 -5.31 -11.05 -16.48
CA ALA A 117 -4.48 -12.00 -17.21
C ALA A 117 -5.17 -12.54 -18.47
N VAL A 118 -6.48 -12.81 -18.39
CA VAL A 118 -7.28 -13.29 -19.52
C VAL A 118 -7.55 -12.18 -20.53
N VAL A 119 -8.05 -11.02 -20.08
CA VAL A 119 -8.46 -9.94 -21.00
C VAL A 119 -7.26 -9.25 -21.64
N LEU A 120 -6.11 -9.25 -20.96
CA LEU A 120 -4.89 -8.67 -21.51
C LEU A 120 -4.06 -9.64 -22.33
N ASP A 121 -4.39 -10.93 -22.31
CA ASP A 121 -3.59 -12.03 -22.88
C ASP A 121 -2.12 -11.99 -22.42
N THR A 122 -1.90 -11.73 -21.13
CA THR A 122 -0.56 -11.70 -20.53
C THR A 122 -0.64 -12.05 -19.06
N ARG A 123 0.32 -12.84 -18.57
CA ARG A 123 0.35 -13.23 -17.15
C ARG A 123 0.73 -12.08 -16.22
N GLY A 124 1.38 -11.03 -16.75
CA GLY A 124 1.98 -9.97 -15.93
C GLY A 124 2.99 -10.51 -14.91
N HIS A 125 3.28 -9.68 -13.91
CA HIS A 125 4.26 -9.99 -12.87
C HIS A 125 3.80 -9.54 -11.48
N ARG A 126 3.95 -10.42 -10.50
CA ARG A 126 3.88 -10.07 -9.08
C ARG A 126 5.12 -9.25 -8.74
N VAL A 127 4.94 -8.00 -8.30
CA VAL A 127 6.05 -7.08 -7.97
C VAL A 127 6.24 -6.88 -6.47
N PHE A 128 5.18 -7.09 -5.68
CA PHE A 128 5.25 -7.11 -4.22
C PHE A 128 4.32 -8.17 -3.66
N ASP A 129 4.76 -8.88 -2.62
CA ASP A 129 3.96 -9.88 -1.91
C ASP A 129 3.12 -9.28 -0.77
N ALA A 130 3.60 -8.20 -0.14
CA ALA A 130 2.98 -7.59 1.04
C ALA A 130 3.14 -6.05 1.04
N PRO A 131 2.07 -5.26 0.75
CA PRO A 131 0.80 -5.71 0.19
C PRO A 131 0.97 -6.25 -1.23
N ALA A 132 0.15 -7.24 -1.56
CA ALA A 132 0.13 -7.89 -2.86
C ALA A 132 -0.05 -6.86 -4.00
N THR A 133 0.93 -6.74 -4.89
CA THR A 133 0.88 -5.87 -6.08
C THR A 133 1.28 -6.64 -7.33
N HIS A 134 0.49 -6.55 -8.41
CA HIS A 134 0.77 -7.23 -9.67
C HIS A 134 0.58 -6.29 -10.85
N MET A 135 1.47 -6.38 -11.83
CA MET A 135 1.56 -5.45 -12.95
C MET A 135 1.44 -6.18 -14.28
N PHE A 136 0.63 -5.64 -15.17
CA PHE A 136 0.47 -6.08 -16.55
C PHE A 136 0.91 -4.93 -17.47
N GLU A 137 2.04 -5.09 -18.13
CA GLU A 137 2.55 -4.11 -19.09
C GLU A 137 2.05 -4.47 -20.50
N VAL A 138 1.43 -3.53 -21.21
CA VAL A 138 0.73 -3.81 -22.50
C VAL A 138 1.31 -3.03 -23.69
N GLY A 139 2.35 -2.24 -23.46
CA GLY A 139 2.99 -1.39 -24.48
C GLY A 139 4.49 -1.22 -24.22
N ARG A 140 5.17 -0.50 -25.13
CA ARG A 140 6.60 -0.26 -24.97
C ARG A 140 6.83 0.91 -24.02
N PHE A 141 7.41 0.62 -22.87
CA PHE A 141 7.91 1.65 -21.97
C PHE A 141 9.10 2.39 -22.60
N ARG A 142 9.05 3.72 -22.57
CA ARG A 142 10.13 4.60 -23.00
C ARG A 142 10.51 5.49 -21.83
N GLU A 143 11.50 5.09 -21.06
CA GLU A 143 11.88 5.75 -19.81
C GLU A 143 12.17 7.26 -19.93
N ARG A 144 12.66 7.71 -21.10
CA ARG A 144 12.91 9.14 -21.37
C ARG A 144 11.66 9.94 -21.75
N GLU A 145 10.58 9.29 -22.16
CA GLU A 145 9.36 9.92 -22.66
C GLU A 145 8.15 9.67 -21.76
N MET A 146 8.19 8.63 -20.92
CA MET A 146 7.09 8.20 -20.06
C MET A 146 7.49 8.21 -18.59
N ALA A 147 6.53 8.45 -17.71
CA ALA A 147 6.73 8.34 -16.27
C ALA A 147 6.50 6.91 -15.77
N PHE A 148 5.57 6.19 -16.39
CA PHE A 148 5.22 4.82 -16.07
C PHE A 148 5.07 3.96 -17.34
N PRO A 149 5.33 2.65 -17.26
CA PRO A 149 4.97 1.72 -18.32
C PRO A 149 3.45 1.74 -18.53
N PRO A 150 2.97 1.70 -19.79
CA PRO A 150 1.55 1.60 -20.08
C PRO A 150 1.05 0.20 -19.69
N GLY A 151 -0.06 0.15 -18.95
CA GLY A 151 -0.49 -1.09 -18.33
C GLY A 151 -1.53 -0.96 -17.23
N VAL A 152 -1.74 -2.09 -16.56
CA VAL A 152 -2.66 -2.26 -15.44
C VAL A 152 -1.86 -2.70 -14.22
N THR A 153 -2.01 -1.99 -13.10
CA THR A 153 -1.48 -2.41 -11.81
C THR A 153 -2.62 -2.71 -10.86
N VAL A 154 -2.62 -3.90 -10.27
CA VAL A 154 -3.59 -4.35 -9.26
C VAL A 154 -2.90 -4.34 -7.91
N LYS A 155 -3.53 -3.77 -6.89
CA LYS A 155 -3.02 -3.67 -5.52
C LYS A 155 -4.07 -4.13 -4.51
N ASP A 156 -3.66 -5.01 -3.60
CA ASP A 156 -4.45 -5.45 -2.46
C ASP A 156 -4.38 -4.41 -1.33
N TYR A 157 -5.54 -3.92 -0.89
CA TYR A 157 -5.65 -2.98 0.22
C TYR A 157 -6.23 -3.61 1.49
N THR A 158 -6.46 -4.93 1.49
CA THR A 158 -6.94 -5.68 2.66
C THR A 158 -5.80 -6.27 3.50
N TRP A 159 -4.56 -6.09 3.05
CA TRP A 159 -3.37 -6.56 3.75
C TRP A 159 -3.27 -6.01 5.19
N ASN A 160 -2.75 -6.85 6.09
CA ASN A 160 -2.54 -6.54 7.51
C ASN A 160 -3.82 -6.12 8.28
N GLY A 161 -4.97 -6.70 7.92
CA GLY A 161 -6.25 -6.46 8.59
C GLY A 161 -6.92 -5.14 8.23
N SER A 162 -6.46 -4.46 7.18
CA SER A 162 -7.13 -3.28 6.63
C SER A 162 -8.49 -3.65 6.01
N ASP A 163 -9.50 -2.81 6.22
CA ASP A 163 -10.82 -2.96 5.59
C ASP A 163 -10.83 -2.58 4.09
N GLY A 164 -9.72 -2.02 3.59
CA GLY A 164 -9.54 -1.59 2.20
C GLY A 164 -9.23 -0.11 2.03
N TYR A 165 -9.08 0.29 0.77
CA TYR A 165 -8.85 1.67 0.37
C TYR A 165 -10.11 2.53 0.62
N LEU A 166 -9.94 3.71 1.20
CA LEU A 166 -11.07 4.62 1.47
C LEU A 166 -11.72 5.09 0.17
N ASN A 167 -13.04 4.98 0.06
CA ASN A 167 -13.76 5.63 -1.03
C ASN A 167 -13.85 7.15 -0.76
N PRO A 168 -13.14 8.00 -1.51
CA PRO A 168 -13.12 9.45 -1.25
C PRO A 168 -14.46 10.11 -1.59
N ALA A 169 -15.33 9.46 -2.37
CA ALA A 169 -16.66 9.98 -2.69
C ALA A 169 -17.65 9.85 -1.52
N GLY A 170 -17.28 9.16 -0.42
CA GLY A 170 -18.13 9.02 0.77
C GLY A 170 -19.38 8.15 0.58
N GLY A 171 -19.51 7.47 -0.57
CA GLY A 171 -20.65 6.61 -0.92
C GLY A 171 -20.40 5.11 -0.68
N ALA A 172 -21.32 4.28 -1.16
CA ALA A 172 -21.18 2.83 -1.15
C ALA A 172 -20.37 2.34 -2.37
N PRO A 173 -19.42 1.41 -2.20
CA PRO A 173 -18.93 0.91 -0.92
C PRO A 173 -18.03 1.94 -0.23
N ALA A 174 -18.03 1.96 1.10
CA ALA A 174 -17.20 2.89 1.87
C ALA A 174 -15.69 2.61 1.72
N ARG A 175 -15.34 1.36 1.43
CA ARG A 175 -13.97 0.88 1.19
C ARG A 175 -13.93 -0.01 -0.04
N PHE A 176 -12.78 -0.04 -0.71
CA PHE A 176 -12.48 -0.95 -1.81
C PHE A 176 -11.40 -1.93 -1.39
N LYS A 177 -11.64 -3.23 -1.56
CA LYS A 177 -10.64 -4.27 -1.25
C LYS A 177 -9.42 -4.18 -2.16
N THR A 178 -9.66 -3.88 -3.43
CA THR A 178 -8.63 -3.84 -4.47
C THR A 178 -8.69 -2.51 -5.21
N VAL A 179 -7.52 -1.91 -5.50
CA VAL A 179 -7.42 -0.75 -6.40
C VAL A 179 -6.69 -1.17 -7.66
N ILE A 180 -7.22 -0.70 -8.79
CA ILE A 180 -6.71 -0.89 -10.13
C ILE A 180 -6.18 0.47 -10.61
N GLN A 181 -4.92 0.52 -11.00
CA GLN A 181 -4.31 1.67 -11.66
C GLN A 181 -4.17 1.37 -13.15
N LEU A 182 -4.78 2.20 -13.99
CA LEU A 182 -4.69 2.13 -15.43
C LEU A 182 -3.79 3.26 -15.95
N VAL A 183 -2.78 2.90 -16.73
CA VAL A 183 -1.85 3.82 -17.40
C VAL A 183 -2.01 3.63 -18.92
N PRO A 184 -2.73 4.52 -19.61
CA PRO A 184 -2.89 4.43 -21.06
C PRO A 184 -1.55 4.47 -21.80
N ALA A 185 -1.50 3.80 -22.96
CA ALA A 185 -0.41 3.99 -23.90
C ALA A 185 -0.51 5.40 -24.51
N PRO A 186 0.64 6.08 -24.75
CA PRO A 186 0.63 7.34 -25.48
C PRO A 186 0.01 7.18 -26.87
N ALA A 187 -0.61 8.25 -27.37
CA ALA A 187 -1.23 8.28 -28.69
C ALA A 187 -0.24 7.81 -29.78
N GLY A 188 -0.66 6.86 -30.61
CA GLY A 188 0.16 6.29 -31.69
C GLY A 188 0.98 5.05 -31.34
N GLN A 189 0.92 4.53 -30.10
CA GLN A 189 1.42 3.18 -29.81
C GLN A 189 0.35 2.12 -30.07
N THR A 190 0.69 1.11 -30.88
CA THR A 190 -0.12 -0.10 -31.05
C THR A 190 0.11 -1.06 -29.88
N ARG A 191 -0.97 -1.60 -29.32
CA ARG A 191 -0.95 -2.66 -28.31
C ARG A 191 -0.41 -3.97 -28.93
N ARG A 192 0.38 -4.74 -28.17
CA ARG A 192 0.81 -6.08 -28.61
C ARG A 192 -0.27 -7.12 -28.40
#